data_AF-A0A4R0G1U6-F1
#
_entry.id   AF-A0A4R0G1U6-F1
#
_cell.length_a   1.000
_cell.length_b   1.000
_cell.length_c   1.000
_cell.angle_alpha   90.00
_cell.angle_beta   90.00
_cell.angle_gamma   90.00
#
_symmetry.space_group_name_H-M   'P 1'
#
loop_
_entity.id
_entity.type
_entity.pdbx_description
1 polymer ?
#
loop_
_entity_poly.entity_id
_entity_poly.type
_entity_poly.pdbx_seq_one_letter_code
_entity_poly.pdbx_strand_id
1 'polypeptide(L)'
;MATYPDVQIADLQAAYQGWPGSQAEKAALAALVLRVRIERMAASLPSTVIAATPDISMIERRLYLSIGEPGLSPEGQTRRMRVIAGALEAYVAICEILHGRNPDPAPPLEDVASWTVAVDALEEDLYQAPATVRAKAPQGATAGV
;
A
#
# COMPACT_ATOMS: atom_id res chain seq x y z
N MET A 1 -14.44 -9.64 -11.43
CA MET A 1 -15.08 -8.36 -11.02
C MET A 1 -14.01 -7.57 -10.29
N ALA A 2 -13.62 -6.41 -10.80
CA ALA A 2 -12.68 -5.54 -10.10
C ALA A 2 -13.40 -4.94 -8.89
N THR A 3 -12.94 -5.24 -7.68
CA THR A 3 -13.55 -4.77 -6.42
C THR A 3 -13.04 -3.38 -6.06
N TYR A 4 -12.99 -2.47 -7.02
CA TYR A 4 -12.83 -1.05 -6.75
C TYR A 4 -14.03 -0.37 -7.38
N PRO A 5 -14.81 0.49 -6.69
CA PRO A 5 -15.41 1.58 -7.44
C PRO A 5 -14.23 2.31 -8.12
N ASP A 6 -14.36 2.69 -9.39
CA ASP A 6 -13.33 3.38 -10.20
C ASP A 6 -13.00 4.79 -9.64
N VAL A 7 -12.97 4.96 -8.33
CA VAL A 7 -12.55 6.17 -7.64
C VAL A 7 -11.03 6.26 -7.81
N GLN A 8 -10.59 7.26 -8.58
CA GLN A 8 -9.17 7.51 -8.73
C GLN A 8 -8.64 8.14 -7.44
N ILE A 9 -7.42 7.77 -7.01
CA ILE A 9 -6.74 8.48 -5.90
C ILE A 9 -6.69 9.99 -6.20
N ALA A 10 -6.53 10.36 -7.47
CA ALA A 10 -6.58 11.74 -7.91
C ALA A 10 -7.91 12.43 -7.56
N ASP A 11 -9.04 11.73 -7.69
CA ASP A 11 -10.37 12.28 -7.34
C ASP A 11 -10.49 12.49 -5.82
N LEU A 12 -10.00 11.54 -5.01
CA LEU A 12 -9.98 11.65 -3.56
C LEU A 12 -9.04 12.77 -3.08
N GLN A 13 -7.87 12.90 -3.72
CA GLN A 13 -6.92 13.98 -3.46
C GLN A 13 -7.51 15.33 -3.86
N ALA A 14 -8.16 15.43 -5.02
CA ALA A 14 -8.85 16.64 -5.45
C ALA A 14 -9.98 17.02 -4.48
N ALA A 15 -10.77 16.05 -4.02
CA ALA A 15 -11.79 16.25 -3.00
C ALA A 15 -11.18 16.75 -1.67
N TYR A 16 -10.05 16.16 -1.24
CA TYR A 16 -9.33 16.61 -0.04
C TYR A 16 -8.86 18.06 -0.14
N GLN A 17 -8.26 18.43 -1.27
CA GLN A 17 -7.78 19.79 -1.51
C GLN A 17 -8.94 20.79 -1.59
N GLY A 18 -10.04 20.42 -2.26
CA GLY A 18 -11.22 21.27 -2.45
C GLY A 18 -12.18 21.32 -1.26
N TRP A 19 -12.03 20.46 -0.25
CA TRP A 19 -12.98 20.40 0.87
C TRP A 19 -13.00 21.71 1.67
N PRO A 20 -14.16 22.37 1.83
CA PRO A 20 -14.29 23.58 2.64
C PRO A 20 -14.39 23.16 4.11
N GLY A 21 -13.26 23.07 4.80
CA GLY A 21 -13.19 22.69 6.21
C GLY A 21 -11.79 22.84 6.79
N SER A 22 -11.71 22.86 8.12
CA SER A 22 -10.48 22.81 8.90
C SER A 22 -9.73 21.48 8.68
N GLN A 23 -8.45 21.42 9.05
CA GLN A 23 -7.67 20.20 8.90
C GLN A 23 -8.25 19.02 9.69
N ALA A 24 -8.80 19.28 10.88
CA ALA A 24 -9.45 18.25 11.71
C ALA A 24 -10.67 17.64 10.99
N GLU A 25 -11.48 18.48 10.33
CA GLU A 25 -12.64 18.00 9.55
C GLU A 25 -12.23 17.20 8.32
N LYS A 26 -11.03 17.46 7.77
CA LYS A 26 -10.47 16.71 6.64
C LYS A 26 -9.77 15.41 7.04
N ALA A 27 -9.59 15.14 8.33
CA ALA A 27 -8.76 14.03 8.80
C ALA A 27 -9.27 12.65 8.35
N ALA A 28 -10.59 12.44 8.35
CA ALA A 28 -11.20 11.20 7.87
C ALA A 28 -10.98 10.99 6.36
N LEU A 29 -11.06 12.07 5.57
CA LEU A 29 -10.79 12.02 4.13
C LEU A 29 -9.30 11.78 3.85
N ALA A 30 -8.40 12.37 4.64
CA ALA A 30 -6.97 12.08 4.57
C ALA A 30 -6.69 10.60 4.87
N ALA A 31 -7.28 10.05 5.93
CA ALA A 31 -7.18 8.64 6.28
C ALA A 31 -7.69 7.73 5.15
N LEU A 32 -8.82 8.08 4.51
CA LEU A 32 -9.32 7.35 3.35
C LEU A 32 -8.33 7.36 2.18
N VAL A 33 -7.72 8.52 1.86
CA VAL A 33 -6.68 8.62 0.83
C VAL A 33 -5.49 7.70 1.16
N LEU A 34 -5.01 7.70 2.41
CA LEU A 34 -3.92 6.84 2.86
C LEU A 34 -4.25 5.35 2.71
N ARG A 35 -5.45 4.93 3.11
CA ARG A 35 -5.93 3.56 2.92
C ARG A 35 -5.85 3.15 1.45
N VAL A 36 -6.41 3.95 0.54
CA VAL A 36 -6.43 3.63 -0.90
C VAL A 36 -5.01 3.58 -1.47
N ARG A 37 -4.07 4.42 -1.01
CA ARG A 37 -2.65 4.34 -1.41
C ARG A 37 -2.06 2.96 -1.07
N ILE A 38 -2.26 2.48 0.16
CA ILE A 38 -1.77 1.16 0.61
C ILE A 38 -2.39 0.03 -0.22
N GLU A 39 -3.72 0.07 -0.41
CA GLU A 39 -4.43 -0.94 -1.21
C GLU A 39 -3.87 -1.03 -2.64
N ARG A 40 -3.58 0.11 -3.27
CA ARG A 40 -3.01 0.15 -4.63
C ARG A 40 -1.57 -0.34 -4.68
N MET A 41 -0.73 0.04 -3.72
CA MET A 41 0.63 -0.49 -3.64
C MET A 41 0.62 -2.03 -3.52
N ALA A 42 -0.21 -2.58 -2.63
CA ALA A 42 -0.36 -4.03 -2.48
C ALA A 42 -0.92 -4.71 -3.74
N ALA A 43 -1.85 -4.05 -4.45
CA ALA A 43 -2.39 -4.55 -5.72
C ALA A 43 -1.35 -4.54 -6.86
N SER A 44 -0.40 -3.59 -6.84
CA SER A 44 0.66 -3.47 -7.85
C SER A 44 1.74 -4.55 -7.75
N LEU A 45 1.84 -5.22 -6.59
CA LEU A 45 2.82 -6.29 -6.38
C LEU A 45 2.55 -7.48 -7.33
N PRO A 46 3.60 -8.07 -7.95
CA PRO A 46 3.45 -9.13 -8.93
C PRO A 46 2.64 -10.35 -8.44
N SER A 47 1.81 -10.91 -9.31
CA SER A 47 1.00 -12.12 -9.02
C SER A 47 1.83 -13.38 -8.81
N THR A 48 3.13 -13.39 -9.17
CA THR A 48 4.05 -14.49 -8.82
C THR A 48 4.19 -14.67 -7.32
N VAL A 49 3.82 -13.65 -6.55
CA VAL A 49 3.80 -13.65 -5.10
C VAL A 49 2.51 -14.31 -4.56
N ILE A 50 1.38 -14.23 -5.28
CA ILE A 50 0.09 -14.86 -4.91
C ILE A 50 -0.67 -15.29 -6.17
N ALA A 51 -0.89 -16.59 -6.35
CA ALA A 51 -1.65 -17.18 -7.46
C ALA A 51 -3.19 -17.00 -7.37
N ALA A 52 -3.65 -15.88 -6.84
CA ALA A 52 -5.07 -15.56 -6.71
C ALA A 52 -5.36 -14.14 -7.21
N THR A 53 -6.56 -13.95 -7.77
CA THR A 53 -7.12 -12.64 -8.11
C THR A 53 -6.90 -11.69 -6.92
N PRO A 54 -6.41 -10.45 -7.12
CA PRO A 54 -6.16 -9.52 -6.03
C PRO A 54 -7.44 -9.26 -5.24
N ASP A 55 -7.61 -9.99 -4.14
CA ASP A 55 -8.62 -9.77 -3.15
C ASP A 55 -8.03 -8.85 -2.07
N ILE A 56 -8.78 -7.82 -1.71
CA ILE A 56 -8.47 -6.79 -0.70
C ILE A 56 -8.26 -7.45 0.67
N SER A 57 -8.87 -8.63 0.89
CA SER A 57 -8.66 -9.46 2.09
C SER A 57 -7.21 -9.96 2.27
N MET A 58 -6.31 -9.75 1.29
CA MET A 58 -4.94 -10.25 1.33
C MET A 58 -3.85 -9.16 1.34
N ILE A 59 -4.17 -7.90 1.64
CA ILE A 59 -3.20 -6.78 1.63
C ILE A 59 -1.99 -7.08 2.50
N GLU A 60 -2.22 -7.47 3.76
CA GLU A 60 -1.16 -7.85 4.71
C GLU A 60 -0.25 -8.93 4.12
N ARG A 61 -0.84 -10.01 3.63
CA ARG A 61 -0.09 -11.13 3.06
C ARG A 61 0.72 -10.70 1.82
N ARG A 62 0.13 -9.88 0.94
CA ARG A 62 0.81 -9.37 -0.26
C ARG A 62 2.03 -8.53 0.11
N LEU A 63 1.86 -7.60 1.04
CA LEU A 63 2.96 -6.75 1.50
C LEU A 63 4.07 -7.61 2.12
N TYR A 64 3.78 -8.50 3.07
CA TYR A 64 4.82 -9.34 3.68
C TYR A 64 5.56 -10.23 2.68
N LEU A 65 4.87 -10.78 1.69
CA LEU A 65 5.54 -11.62 0.71
C LEU A 65 6.48 -10.84 -0.23
N SER A 66 6.30 -9.52 -0.37
CA SER A 66 7.24 -8.66 -1.11
C SER A 66 8.64 -8.57 -0.45
N ILE A 67 8.77 -9.00 0.81
CA ILE A 67 10.07 -9.13 1.48
C ILE A 67 10.92 -10.21 0.80
N GLY A 68 10.29 -11.28 0.31
CA GLY A 68 10.98 -12.39 -0.35
C GLY A 68 11.28 -12.15 -1.83
N GLU A 69 11.15 -10.93 -2.33
CA GLU A 69 11.34 -10.61 -3.75
C GLU A 69 12.80 -10.85 -4.19
N PRO A 70 13.04 -11.55 -5.31
CA PRO A 70 14.39 -11.81 -5.79
C PRO A 70 15.19 -10.53 -6.03
N GLY A 71 16.42 -10.48 -5.52
CA GLY A 71 17.32 -9.33 -5.67
C GLY A 71 17.35 -8.36 -4.48
N LEU A 72 16.54 -8.59 -3.44
CA LEU A 72 16.59 -7.81 -2.21
C LEU A 72 17.69 -8.33 -1.26
N SER A 73 18.63 -7.47 -0.86
CA SER A 73 19.69 -7.84 0.10
C SER A 73 19.09 -8.14 1.49
N PRO A 74 19.81 -8.83 2.39
CA PRO A 74 19.35 -9.05 3.77
C PRO A 74 19.01 -7.75 4.52
N GLU A 75 19.80 -6.69 4.30
CA GLU A 75 19.55 -5.36 4.86
C GLU A 75 18.29 -4.74 4.24
N GLY A 76 18.11 -4.89 2.93
CA GLY A 76 16.91 -4.47 2.21
C GLY A 76 15.65 -5.19 2.71
N GLN A 77 15.73 -6.49 2.96
CA GLN A 77 14.65 -7.29 3.54
C GLN A 77 14.27 -6.78 4.93
N THR A 78 15.27 -6.50 5.76
CA THR A 78 15.06 -5.97 7.11
C THR A 78 14.45 -4.57 7.09
N ARG A 79 14.88 -3.69 6.16
CA ARG A 79 14.28 -2.37 5.94
C ARG A 79 12.83 -2.51 5.51
N ARG A 80 12.57 -3.28 4.46
CA ARG A 80 11.23 -3.52 3.90
C ARG A 80 10.28 -4.09 4.94
N MET A 81 10.73 -5.03 5.77
CA MET A 81 9.94 -5.56 6.88
C MET A 81 9.49 -4.48 7.87
N ARG A 82 10.39 -3.55 8.26
CA ARG A 82 10.05 -2.43 9.15
C ARG A 82 9.05 -1.47 8.52
N VAL A 83 9.25 -1.16 7.24
CA VAL A 83 8.37 -0.26 6.48
C VAL A 83 6.97 -0.86 6.32
N ILE A 84 6.87 -2.15 5.98
CA ILE A 84 5.59 -2.86 5.87
C ILE A 84 4.88 -2.90 7.22
N ALA A 85 5.59 -3.18 8.32
CA ALA A 85 4.99 -3.23 9.64
C ALA A 85 4.32 -1.89 10.01
N GLY A 86 5.03 -0.77 9.81
CA GLY A 86 4.46 0.56 10.08
C GLY A 86 3.27 0.91 9.17
N ALA A 87 3.33 0.55 7.89
CA ALA A 87 2.21 0.79 6.98
C ALA A 87 0.99 -0.08 7.31
N LEU A 88 1.19 -1.31 7.79
CA LEU A 88 0.10 -2.18 8.22
C LEU A 88 -0.55 -1.71 9.52
N GLU A 89 0.24 -1.22 10.47
CA GLU A 89 -0.28 -0.59 11.68
C GLU A 89 -1.19 0.60 11.33
N ALA A 90 -0.73 1.48 10.44
CA ALA A 90 -1.54 2.58 9.91
C ALA A 90 -2.81 2.06 9.20
N TYR A 91 -2.70 1.05 8.35
CA TYR A 91 -3.83 0.47 7.62
C TYR A 91 -4.91 -0.07 8.56
N VAL A 92 -4.52 -0.79 9.61
CA VAL A 92 -5.45 -1.35 10.61
C VAL A 92 -6.14 -0.23 11.37
N ALA A 93 -5.39 0.74 11.89
CA ALA A 93 -5.96 1.88 12.63
C ALA A 93 -6.96 2.67 11.79
N ILE A 94 -6.61 2.96 10.52
CA ILE A 94 -7.52 3.62 9.58
C ILE A 94 -8.79 2.79 9.36
N CYS A 95 -8.66 1.47 9.16
CA CYS A 95 -9.81 0.59 8.97
C CYS A 95 -10.71 0.54 10.21
N GLU A 96 -10.17 0.55 11.42
CA GLU A 96 -10.95 0.56 12.66
C GLU A 96 -11.82 1.82 12.78
N ILE A 97 -11.26 2.98 12.42
CA ILE A 97 -11.97 4.26 12.41
C ILE A 97 -13.05 4.26 11.32
N LEU A 98 -12.69 3.91 10.09
CA LEU A 98 -13.63 3.95 8.96
C LEU A 98 -14.75 2.92 9.08
N HIS A 99 -14.54 1.80 9.78
CA HIS A 99 -15.58 0.82 10.06
C HIS A 99 -16.43 1.16 11.30
N GLY A 100 -16.23 2.33 11.91
CA GLY A 100 -17.01 2.79 13.08
C GLY A 100 -16.77 1.95 14.33
N ARG A 101 -15.62 1.25 14.41
CA ARG A 101 -15.20 0.54 15.63
C ARG A 101 -14.54 1.47 16.64
N ASN A 102 -14.09 2.64 16.17
CA ASN A 102 -13.65 3.73 17.04
C ASN A 102 -14.85 4.63 17.39
N PRO A 103 -15.07 4.96 18.68
CA PRO A 103 -16.13 5.90 19.10
C PRO A 103 -15.92 7.33 18.56
N ASP A 104 -14.70 7.73 18.21
CA ASP A 104 -14.42 8.97 17.51
C ASP A 104 -14.29 8.73 15.99
N PRO A 105 -15.18 9.26 15.15
CA PRO A 105 -15.12 9.08 13.71
C PRO A 105 -14.02 9.91 13.04
N ALA A 106 -13.41 10.87 13.74
CA ALA A 106 -12.33 11.70 13.21
C ALA A 106 -10.98 11.25 13.78
N PRO A 107 -10.03 10.80 12.93
CA PRO A 107 -8.70 10.48 13.42
C PRO A 107 -7.98 11.74 13.93
N PRO A 108 -7.22 11.66 15.04
CA PRO A 108 -6.33 12.73 15.48
C PRO A 108 -5.35 13.16 14.38
N LEU A 109 -5.03 14.45 14.31
CA LEU A 109 -4.11 14.97 13.28
C LEU A 109 -2.69 14.40 13.41
N GLU A 110 -2.25 14.10 14.64
CA GLU A 110 -0.97 13.46 14.91
C GLU A 110 -0.89 12.05 14.32
N ASP A 111 -1.97 11.29 14.43
CA ASP A 111 -2.08 9.96 13.87
C ASP A 111 -2.05 10.03 12.34
N VAL A 112 -2.82 10.94 11.73
CA VAL A 112 -2.79 11.16 10.28
C VAL A 112 -1.39 11.53 9.79
N ALA A 113 -0.66 12.37 10.51
CA ALA A 113 0.72 12.72 10.17
C ALA A 113 1.66 11.50 10.26
N SER A 114 1.56 10.73 11.34
CA SER A 114 2.34 9.50 11.54
C SER A 114 2.06 8.46 10.43
N TRP A 115 0.79 8.22 10.12
CA TRP A 115 0.38 7.32 9.05
C TRP A 115 0.87 7.80 7.69
N THR A 116 0.85 9.10 7.43
CA THR A 116 1.38 9.68 6.19
C THR A 116 2.85 9.32 6.02
N VAL A 117 3.67 9.50 7.06
CA VAL A 117 5.10 9.13 7.04
C VAL A 117 5.28 7.62 6.77
N ALA A 118 4.49 6.77 7.41
CA ALA A 118 4.56 5.32 7.20
C ALA A 118 4.19 4.91 5.77
N VAL A 119 3.14 5.52 5.20
CA VAL A 119 2.69 5.25 3.83
C VAL A 119 3.68 5.79 2.80
N ASP A 120 4.26 6.97 3.04
CA ASP A 120 5.29 7.55 2.16
C ASP A 120 6.55 6.68 2.15
N ALA A 121 6.97 6.16 3.31
CA ALA A 121 8.09 5.22 3.39
C ALA A 121 7.82 3.90 2.65
N LEU A 122 6.58 3.39 2.71
CA LEU A 122 6.16 2.22 1.94
C LEU A 122 6.19 2.49 0.44
N GLU A 123 5.69 3.65 0.04
CA GLU A 123 5.69 4.06 -1.37
C GLU A 123 7.10 4.20 -1.92
N GLU A 124 8.00 4.83 -1.17
CA GLU A 124 9.41 4.93 -1.53
C GLU A 124 10.07 3.54 -1.63
N ASP A 125 9.87 2.66 -0.64
CA ASP A 125 10.49 1.32 -0.64
C ASP A 125 10.02 0.43 -1.80
N LEU A 126 8.72 0.50 -2.16
CA LEU A 126 8.16 -0.33 -3.21
C LEU A 126 8.41 0.23 -4.62
N TYR A 127 8.42 1.55 -4.82
CA TYR A 127 8.63 2.14 -6.15
C TYR A 127 10.09 2.50 -6.47
N GLN A 128 10.96 2.69 -5.46
CA GLN A 128 12.39 2.90 -5.70
C GLN A 128 13.22 1.59 -5.66
N ALA A 129 12.61 0.45 -5.35
CA ALA A 129 13.30 -0.84 -5.48
C ALA A 129 13.74 -1.07 -6.94
N PRO A 130 15.01 -1.45 -7.16
CA PRO A 130 15.61 -1.39 -8.49
C PRO A 130 14.85 -2.26 -9.48
N ALA A 131 14.58 -1.68 -10.66
CA ALA A 131 13.94 -2.27 -11.82
C ALA A 131 14.75 -3.42 -12.47
N THR A 132 15.52 -4.19 -11.71
CA THR A 132 16.43 -5.22 -12.22
C THR A 132 15.76 -6.55 -12.56
N VAL A 133 14.47 -6.76 -12.26
CA VAL A 133 13.76 -8.02 -12.59
C VAL A 133 12.95 -7.94 -13.89
N ARG A 134 12.81 -6.76 -14.52
CA ARG A 134 12.08 -6.64 -15.80
C ARG A 134 12.88 -6.99 -17.06
N ALA A 135 14.17 -7.30 -16.95
CA ALA A 135 14.99 -7.66 -18.11
C ALA A 135 15.51 -9.10 -18.03
N LYS A 136 15.09 -9.89 -19.04
CA LYS A 136 15.44 -11.29 -19.38
C LYS A 136 14.74 -12.40 -18.59
N ALA A 137 13.56 -12.79 -19.09
CA ALA A 137 13.32 -14.21 -19.29
C ALA A 137 14.39 -14.75 -20.27
N PRO A 138 15.16 -15.81 -19.96
CA PRO A 138 16.00 -16.46 -20.95
C PRO A 138 15.08 -17.12 -21.99
N GLN A 139 15.16 -16.67 -23.23
CA GLN A 139 14.58 -17.38 -24.36
C GLN A 139 15.17 -18.79 -24.42
N GLY A 140 14.26 -19.76 -24.47
CA GLY A 140 14.43 -21.20 -24.60
C GLY A 140 15.85 -21.74 -24.84
N ALA A 141 16.35 -22.45 -23.84
CA ALA A 141 17.17 -23.62 -24.10
C ALA A 141 16.24 -24.73 -24.63
N THR A 142 16.16 -24.90 -25.94
CA THR A 142 15.78 -26.19 -26.53
C THR A 142 17.06 -26.94 -26.84
N ALA A 143 17.37 -27.90 -25.97
CA ALA A 143 18.29 -28.99 -26.23
C ALA A 143 17.77 -29.82 -27.42
N GLY A 144 18.69 -30.32 -28.25
CA GLY A 144 18.39 -30.91 -29.54
C GLY A 144 17.78 -32.31 -29.52
N VAL A 145 17.32 -32.69 -30.71
CA VAL A 145 17.62 -33.94 -31.43
C VAL A 145 17.76 -33.58 -32.91
#